data_AF-A0A9X3YFE5-F1
#
_entry.id   AF-A0A9X3YFE5-F1
#
_cell.length_a   1.000
_cell.length_b   1.000
_cell.length_c   1.000
_cell.angle_alpha   90.00
_cell.angle_beta   90.00
_cell.angle_gamma   90.00
#
_symmetry.space_group_name_H-M   'P 1'
#
loop_
_entity.id
_entity.type
_entity.pdbx_description
1 polymer ?
#
loop_
_entity_poly.entity_id
_entity_poly.type
_entity_poly.pdbx_seq_one_letter_code
_entity_poly.pdbx_strand_id
1 'polypeptide(L)'
;DVTSTGLNDITPTDDGGLRVGALVSNSGLAADPRIRRDYAVLSRALVSGASGQLRNKATTGGNLLQRTRCGYFYDTAMPCNKRSPGAGCAALGEGATTRQLGIISTSDACIATHLSDMAVALRV
;
A
#
# COMPACT_ATOMS: atom_id res chain seq x y z
N ASP A 1 12.85 11.71 15.79
CA ASP A 1 12.02 12.08 14.63
C ASP A 1 12.89 11.96 13.39
N VAL A 2 12.41 11.30 12.34
CA VAL A 2 13.17 11.02 11.10
C VAL A 2 12.84 11.99 9.97
N THR A 3 11.95 12.96 10.19
CA THR A 3 11.54 13.91 9.15
C THR A 3 12.66 14.85 8.67
N SER A 4 13.73 15.01 9.45
CA SER A 4 14.91 15.83 9.12
C SER A 4 15.94 15.14 8.23
N THR A 5 15.73 13.88 7.81
CA THR A 5 16.72 13.13 7.03
C THR A 5 16.72 13.45 5.53
N GLY A 6 15.93 14.44 5.07
CA GLY A 6 15.86 14.83 3.65
C GLY A 6 15.22 13.78 2.73
N LEU A 7 14.41 12.87 3.29
CA LEU A 7 13.72 11.82 2.53
C LEU A 7 12.31 12.22 2.10
N ASN A 8 11.97 13.51 2.16
CA ASN A 8 10.63 14.06 1.92
C ASN A 8 10.53 14.97 0.70
N ASP A 9 11.52 14.91 -0.21
CA ASP A 9 11.56 15.71 -1.44
C ASP A 9 11.06 14.96 -2.69
N ILE A 10 10.59 15.71 -3.67
CA ILE A 10 10.29 15.23 -5.03
C ILE A 10 11.19 16.00 -6.01
N THR A 11 12.15 15.29 -6.60
CA THR A 11 13.22 15.89 -7.42
C THR A 11 13.22 15.31 -8.83
N PRO A 12 13.54 16.10 -9.87
CA PRO A 12 13.77 15.55 -11.21
C PRO A 12 15.01 14.65 -11.22
N THR A 13 15.03 13.67 -12.12
CA THR A 13 16.21 12.86 -12.41
C THR A 13 16.82 13.26 -13.74
N ASP A 14 18.10 12.96 -13.96
CA ASP A 14 18.81 13.28 -15.20
C ASP A 14 18.18 12.60 -16.44
N ASP A 15 17.53 11.45 -16.23
CA ASP A 15 16.80 10.71 -17.28
C ASP A 15 15.39 11.27 -17.57
N GLY A 16 15.04 12.44 -17.02
CA GLY A 16 13.73 13.08 -17.23
C GLY A 16 12.59 12.53 -16.38
N GLY A 17 12.89 11.68 -15.40
CA GLY A 17 11.95 11.12 -14.44
C GLY A 17 11.80 11.95 -13.17
N LEU A 18 11.15 11.36 -12.16
CA LEU A 18 11.06 11.92 -10.80
C LEU A 18 11.57 10.94 -9.77
N ARG A 19 12.42 11.43 -8.86
CA ARG A 19 12.79 10.77 -7.62
C ARG A 19 11.89 11.26 -6.49
N VAL A 20 11.07 10.36 -5.96
CA VAL A 20 10.15 10.62 -4.85
C VAL A 20 10.75 10.05 -3.56
N GLY A 21 10.98 10.91 -2.57
CA GLY A 21 11.46 10.51 -1.26
C GLY A 21 10.46 9.63 -0.50
N ALA A 22 10.95 8.65 0.27
CA ALA A 22 10.12 7.70 0.99
C ALA A 22 9.24 8.32 2.09
N LEU A 23 9.59 9.52 2.57
CA LEU A 23 8.84 10.28 3.57
C LEU A 23 7.94 11.37 2.97
N VAL A 24 7.86 11.48 1.63
CA VAL A 24 6.86 12.35 0.99
C VAL A 24 5.47 11.87 1.41
N SER A 25 4.65 12.79 1.91
CA SER A 25 3.27 12.45 2.29
C SER A 25 2.43 12.11 1.05
N ASN A 26 1.48 11.20 1.19
CA ASN A 26 0.56 10.85 0.11
C ASN A 26 -0.20 12.07 -0.42
N SER A 27 -0.62 12.98 0.47
CA SER A 27 -1.27 14.24 0.05
C SER A 27 -0.32 15.15 -0.72
N GLY A 28 0.93 15.29 -0.27
CA GLY A 28 1.93 16.08 -0.98
C GLY A 28 2.24 15.51 -2.37
N LEU A 29 2.43 14.20 -2.45
CA LEU A 29 2.69 13.51 -3.71
C LEU A 29 1.50 13.65 -4.69
N ALA A 30 0.27 13.49 -4.21
CA ALA A 30 -0.92 13.63 -5.05
C ALA A 30 -1.14 15.06 -5.55
N ALA A 31 -0.67 16.06 -4.79
CA ALA A 31 -0.84 17.48 -5.10
C ALA A 31 0.29 18.07 -5.96
N ASP A 32 1.46 17.41 -6.08
CA ASP A 32 2.59 17.91 -6.86
C ASP A 32 2.16 18.15 -8.33
N PRO A 33 2.36 19.37 -8.88
CA PRO A 33 1.92 19.70 -10.23
C PRO A 33 2.50 18.79 -11.32
N ARG A 34 3.74 18.31 -11.15
CA ARG A 34 4.40 17.41 -12.11
C ARG A 34 3.75 16.03 -12.05
N ILE A 35 3.44 15.54 -10.85
CA ILE A 35 2.72 14.26 -10.68
C ILE A 35 1.33 14.35 -11.29
N ARG A 36 0.61 15.46 -11.08
CA ARG A 36 -0.74 15.65 -11.64
C ARG A 36 -0.74 15.73 -13.17
N ARG A 37 0.27 16.36 -13.76
CA ARG A 37 0.37 16.58 -15.21
C ARG A 37 0.93 15.34 -15.93
N ASP A 38 2.04 14.82 -15.44
CA ASP A 38 2.87 13.84 -16.17
C ASP A 38 2.66 12.40 -15.65
N TYR A 39 2.20 12.23 -14.41
CA TYR A 39 1.98 10.93 -13.75
C TYR A 39 0.56 10.82 -13.18
N ALA A 40 -0.43 11.30 -13.94
CA ALA A 40 -1.78 11.54 -13.44
C ALA A 40 -2.44 10.31 -12.77
N VAL A 41 -2.15 9.09 -13.26
CA VAL A 41 -2.65 7.83 -12.67
C VAL A 41 -2.23 7.67 -11.20
N LEU A 42 -1.01 8.09 -10.85
CA LEU A 42 -0.50 8.06 -9.49
C LEU A 42 -1.28 9.02 -8.58
N SER A 43 -1.53 10.25 -9.05
CA SER A 43 -2.36 11.21 -8.30
C SER A 43 -3.77 10.67 -8.07
N ARG A 44 -4.40 10.09 -9.09
CA ARG A 44 -5.74 9.49 -8.99
C ARG A 44 -5.81 8.34 -7.99
N ALA A 45 -4.85 7.42 -8.05
CA ALA A 45 -4.77 6.31 -7.11
C ALA A 45 -4.54 6.76 -5.66
N LEU A 46 -3.74 7.82 -5.46
CA LEU A 46 -3.53 8.37 -4.13
C LEU A 46 -4.81 8.98 -3.56
N VAL A 47 -5.61 9.71 -4.35
CA VAL A 47 -6.81 10.37 -3.84
C VAL A 47 -8.04 9.46 -3.73
N SER A 48 -8.05 8.30 -4.41
CA SER A 48 -9.11 7.30 -4.26
C SER A 48 -9.01 6.53 -2.95
N GLY A 49 -7.79 6.35 -2.44
CA GLY A 49 -7.52 5.58 -1.23
C GLY A 49 -7.60 6.41 0.06
N ALA A 50 -8.15 5.82 1.12
CA ALA A 50 -8.19 6.37 2.48
C ALA A 50 -8.88 7.74 2.62
N SER A 51 -8.78 8.35 3.81
CA SER A 51 -9.27 9.70 4.11
C SER A 51 -8.17 10.76 3.95
N GLY A 52 -8.56 12.04 3.86
CA GLY A 52 -7.60 13.14 3.81
C GLY A 52 -6.67 13.19 5.02
N GLN A 53 -7.19 12.92 6.22
CA GLN A 53 -6.40 12.89 7.46
C GLN A 53 -5.31 11.81 7.41
N LEU A 54 -5.66 10.61 6.91
CA LEU A 54 -4.70 9.52 6.77
C LEU A 54 -3.65 9.85 5.70
N ARG A 55 -4.05 10.42 4.55
CA ARG A 55 -3.12 10.79 3.48
C ARG A 55 -2.14 11.89 3.88
N ASN A 56 -2.54 12.79 4.78
CA ASN A 56 -1.64 13.84 5.29
C ASN A 56 -0.50 13.27 6.16
N LYS A 57 -0.65 12.06 6.69
CA LYS A 57 0.35 11.41 7.56
C LYS A 57 1.01 10.19 6.91
N ALA A 58 0.30 9.48 6.04
CA ALA A 58 0.85 8.37 5.28
C ALA A 58 1.94 8.87 4.33
N THR A 59 3.03 8.12 4.24
CA THR A 59 4.17 8.43 3.38
C THR A 59 4.27 7.46 2.21
N THR A 60 5.01 7.81 1.16
CA THR A 60 5.26 6.92 0.02
C THR A 60 5.82 5.56 0.47
N GLY A 61 6.85 5.55 1.31
CA GLY A 61 7.43 4.31 1.82
C GLY A 61 6.44 3.50 2.68
N GLY A 62 5.72 4.18 3.58
CA GLY A 62 4.73 3.52 4.44
C GLY A 62 3.54 2.95 3.67
N ASN A 63 3.13 3.61 2.58
CA ASN A 63 2.04 3.15 1.72
C ASN A 63 2.41 1.87 0.96
N LEU A 64 3.66 1.78 0.46
CA LEU A 64 4.18 0.55 -0.17
C LEU A 64 4.31 -0.62 0.82
N LEU A 65 4.67 -0.33 2.07
CA LEU A 65 4.89 -1.35 3.10
C LEU A 65 3.64 -1.66 3.93
N GLN A 66 2.47 -1.18 3.52
CA GLN A 66 1.24 -1.46 4.24
C GLN A 66 0.91 -2.95 4.20
N ARG A 67 0.38 -3.46 5.31
CA ARG A 67 -0.02 -4.87 5.42
C ARG A 67 -1.43 -5.08 4.88
N THR A 68 -1.75 -6.34 4.59
CA THR A 68 -3.09 -6.77 4.19
C THR A 68 -4.16 -6.40 5.22
N ARG A 69 -5.42 -6.24 4.78
CA ARG A 69 -6.61 -6.04 5.61
C ARG A 69 -7.44 -7.32 5.83
N CYS A 70 -6.88 -8.49 5.53
CA CYS A 70 -7.51 -9.77 5.84
C CYS A 70 -7.95 -9.82 7.32
N GLY A 71 -9.25 -10.06 7.58
CA GLY A 71 -9.81 -10.07 8.94
C GLY A 71 -9.11 -11.08 9.85
N TYR A 72 -8.83 -12.29 9.33
CA TYR A 72 -8.12 -13.35 10.05
C TYR A 72 -6.65 -13.02 10.37
N PHE A 73 -6.03 -12.14 9.59
CA PHE A 73 -4.70 -11.64 9.88
C PHE A 73 -4.72 -10.66 11.07
N TYR A 74 -5.76 -9.83 11.16
CA TYR A 74 -5.94 -8.86 12.25
C TYR A 74 -6.45 -9.48 13.55
N ASP A 75 -7.36 -10.45 13.48
CA ASP A 75 -7.80 -11.19 14.66
C ASP A 75 -6.72 -12.19 15.09
N THR A 76 -6.12 -11.92 16.25
CA THR A 76 -5.03 -12.74 16.80
C THR A 76 -5.48 -14.11 17.28
N ALA A 77 -6.78 -14.31 17.52
CA ALA A 77 -7.34 -15.61 17.91
C ALA A 77 -7.45 -16.58 16.72
N MET A 78 -7.39 -16.08 15.48
CA MET A 78 -7.62 -16.89 14.28
C MET A 78 -6.32 -17.44 13.67
N PRO A 79 -6.29 -18.68 13.16
CA PRO A 79 -5.15 -19.24 12.42
C PRO A 79 -4.67 -18.36 11.23
N CYS A 80 -3.39 -17.98 11.19
CA CYS A 80 -2.85 -17.17 10.08
C CYS A 80 -1.35 -17.37 9.83
N ASN A 81 -1.00 -18.06 8.74
CA ASN A 81 0.38 -18.28 8.27
C ASN A 81 1.17 -16.98 8.05
N LYS A 82 0.50 -15.90 7.61
CA LYS A 82 1.16 -14.59 7.41
C LYS A 82 1.59 -13.95 8.73
N ARG A 83 0.94 -14.31 9.85
CA ARG A 83 1.28 -13.81 11.19
C ARG A 83 2.22 -14.78 11.92
N SER A 84 1.92 -16.08 11.87
CA SER A 84 2.72 -17.15 12.48
C SER A 84 2.87 -18.29 11.48
N PRO A 85 4.07 -18.48 10.88
CA PRO A 85 4.30 -19.54 9.91
C PRO A 85 3.92 -20.92 10.46
N GLY A 86 3.17 -21.71 9.68
CA GLY A 86 2.72 -23.05 10.06
C GLY A 86 1.41 -23.09 10.85
N ALA A 87 0.86 -21.94 11.26
CA ALA A 87 -0.41 -21.89 11.99
C ALA A 87 -1.65 -22.21 11.12
N GLY A 88 -1.50 -22.28 9.79
CA GLY A 88 -2.61 -22.47 8.84
C GLY A 88 -3.25 -21.15 8.39
N CYS A 89 -4.19 -21.23 7.44
CA CYS A 89 -4.91 -20.06 6.92
C CYS A 89 -6.41 -20.18 7.20
N ALA A 90 -6.92 -19.47 8.20
CA ALA A 90 -8.35 -19.48 8.52
C ALA A 90 -9.26 -19.01 7.36
N ALA A 91 -8.71 -18.22 6.43
CA ALA A 91 -9.42 -17.79 5.24
C ALA A 91 -9.68 -18.91 4.22
N LEU A 92 -9.01 -20.05 4.33
CA LEU A 92 -9.22 -21.23 3.48
C LEU A 92 -10.10 -22.30 4.15
N GLY A 93 -10.58 -22.04 5.37
CA GLY A 93 -11.47 -22.95 6.08
C GLY A 93 -12.88 -22.99 5.48
N GLU A 94 -13.60 -24.07 5.75
CA GLU A 94 -15.01 -24.20 5.37
C GLU A 94 -15.84 -23.09 6.03
N GLY A 95 -16.71 -22.45 5.25
CA GLY A 95 -17.53 -21.32 5.71
C GLY A 95 -16.76 -20.01 5.95
N ALA A 96 -15.47 -19.92 5.60
CA ALA A 96 -14.69 -18.70 5.78
C ALA A 96 -15.18 -17.55 4.87
N THR A 97 -15.08 -16.32 5.38
CA THR A 97 -15.37 -15.10 4.61
C THR A 97 -14.16 -14.72 3.76
N THR A 98 -14.26 -14.97 2.45
CA THR A 98 -13.17 -14.71 1.49
C THR A 98 -13.47 -13.59 0.49
N ARG A 99 -14.64 -12.94 0.60
CA ARG A 99 -15.14 -11.95 -0.38
C ARG A 99 -14.15 -10.85 -0.78
N GLN A 100 -13.26 -10.43 0.11
CA GLN A 100 -12.29 -9.35 -0.12
C GLN A 100 -10.86 -9.85 -0.40
N LEU A 101 -10.66 -11.15 -0.56
CA LEU A 101 -9.35 -11.78 -0.67
C LEU A 101 -8.97 -12.07 -2.13
N GLY A 102 -7.75 -12.51 -2.34
CA GLY A 102 -7.14 -12.66 -3.66
C GLY A 102 -7.72 -13.85 -4.42
N ILE A 103 -7.84 -13.69 -5.74
CA ILE A 103 -8.28 -14.72 -6.68
C ILE A 103 -7.16 -15.18 -7.64
N ILE A 104 -6.08 -14.40 -7.74
CA ILE A 104 -4.92 -14.65 -8.60
C ILE A 104 -3.66 -14.53 -7.74
N SER A 105 -2.62 -15.30 -8.08
CA SER A 105 -1.34 -15.32 -7.38
C SER A 105 -1.46 -15.65 -5.89
N THR A 106 -2.35 -16.59 -5.58
CA THR A 106 -2.61 -17.13 -4.24
C THR A 106 -1.84 -18.44 -4.01
N SER A 107 -1.84 -18.93 -2.78
CA SER A 107 -1.34 -20.27 -2.44
C SER A 107 -2.14 -20.88 -1.31
N ASP A 108 -1.96 -22.18 -1.07
CA ASP A 108 -2.54 -22.90 0.07
C ASP A 108 -2.07 -22.36 1.43
N ALA A 109 -0.98 -21.58 1.44
CA ALA A 109 -0.50 -20.93 2.65
C ALA A 109 -1.22 -19.61 2.94
N CYS A 110 -1.63 -18.84 1.91
CA CYS A 110 -2.24 -17.53 2.09
C CYS A 110 -2.88 -16.99 0.82
N ILE A 111 -4.06 -16.38 0.97
CA ILE A 111 -4.83 -15.75 -0.12
C ILE A 111 -5.03 -14.23 0.07
N ALA A 112 -4.21 -13.58 0.90
CA ALA A 112 -4.37 -12.17 1.25
C ALA A 112 -3.93 -11.21 0.13
N THR A 113 -4.70 -10.14 -0.11
CA THR A 113 -4.37 -9.08 -1.07
C THR A 113 -3.45 -8.00 -0.48
N HIS A 114 -2.71 -7.31 -1.36
CA HIS A 114 -2.10 -6.02 -1.08
C HIS A 114 -3.09 -4.91 -1.45
N LEU A 115 -3.35 -3.95 -0.54
CA LEU A 115 -4.44 -2.99 -0.69
C LEU A 115 -4.01 -1.58 -1.11
N SER A 116 -2.75 -1.39 -1.52
CA SER A 116 -2.28 -0.08 -1.95
C SER A 116 -2.71 0.23 -3.37
N ASP A 117 -3.62 1.20 -3.51
CA ASP A 117 -3.94 1.81 -4.81
C ASP A 117 -2.68 2.47 -5.43
N MET A 118 -1.85 3.12 -4.60
CA MET A 118 -0.61 3.75 -5.04
C MET A 118 0.37 2.73 -5.65
N ALA A 119 0.49 1.54 -5.05
CA ALA A 119 1.37 0.49 -5.58
C ALA A 119 0.88 -0.03 -6.93
N VAL A 120 -0.44 -0.07 -7.16
CA VAL A 120 -1.01 -0.41 -8.47
C VAL A 120 -0.59 0.64 -9.50
N ALA A 121 -0.73 1.93 -9.19
CA ALA A 121 -0.36 3.02 -10.10
C ALA A 121 1.16 3.14 -10.36
N LEU A 122 2.00 2.73 -9.41
CA LEU A 122 3.46 2.71 -9.59
C LEU A 122 3.94 1.51 -10.43
N ARG A 123 3.14 0.46 -10.53
CA ARG A 123 3.51 -0.73 -11.31
C ARG A 123 3.19 -0.57 -12.79
N VAL A 124 2.11 0.13 -13.15
CA VAL A 124 1.67 0.30 -14.55
C VAL A 124 2.61 1.16 -15.36
#